data_AF-A0A7C7EI26-F1
#
_entry.id   AF-A0A7C7EI26-F1
#
_cell.length_a   1.000
_cell.length_b   1.000
_cell.length_c   1.000
_cell.angle_alpha   90.00
_cell.angle_beta   90.00
_cell.angle_gamma   90.00
#
_symmetry.space_group_name_H-M   'P 1'
#
loop_
_entity.id
_entity.type
_entity.pdbx_description
1 polymer ?
#
loop_
_entity_poly.entity_id
_entity_poly.type
_entity_poly.pdbx_seq_one_letter_code
_entity_poly.pdbx_strand_id
1 'polypeptide(L)'
;MGIRIVVDSTSDLTDEIIEKYNIKMVPLTVNFENESFLDKVELSTKEFFDKLEAAEKLPTTTLVSPGTFVEVFSEILLEGDQVLGLFIASELS
;
A
#
# COMPACT_ATOMS: atom_id res chain seq x y z
N MET A 1 16.00 12.58 -14.25
CA MET A 1 15.84 13.23 -12.94
C MET A 1 14.45 13.85 -12.87
N GLY A 2 13.47 12.99 -12.57
CA GLY A 2 12.12 13.37 -12.19
C GLY A 2 11.89 13.15 -10.69
N ILE A 3 10.68 13.47 -10.24
CA ILE A 3 10.20 13.12 -8.90
C ILE A 3 9.18 12.01 -9.07
N ARG A 4 9.42 10.89 -8.39
CA ARG A 4 8.49 9.79 -8.28
C ARG A 4 7.69 9.91 -7.00
N ILE A 5 6.37 9.92 -7.13
CA ILE A 5 5.47 9.88 -5.98
C ILE A 5 5.36 8.43 -5.52
N VAL A 6 5.55 8.22 -4.22
CA VAL A 6 5.27 6.95 -3.55
C VAL A 6 4.15 7.17 -2.55
N VAL A 7 3.13 6.33 -2.60
CA VAL A 7 2.00 6.34 -1.66
C VAL A 7 1.85 4.96 -1.04
N ASP A 8 1.10 4.87 0.05
CA ASP A 8 0.64 3.59 0.57
C ASP A 8 -0.81 3.27 0.12
N SER A 9 -1.29 2.06 0.40
CA SER A 9 -2.61 1.61 -0.05
C SER A 9 -3.78 2.41 0.53
N THR A 10 -3.58 3.17 1.62
CA THR A 10 -4.63 4.00 2.24
C THR A 10 -4.89 5.32 1.51
N SER A 11 -4.08 5.65 0.50
CA SER A 11 -4.26 6.85 -0.33
C SER A 11 -5.53 6.85 -1.17
N ASP A 12 -6.18 5.69 -1.33
CA ASP A 12 -7.41 5.50 -2.11
C ASP A 12 -7.36 6.03 -3.55
N LEU A 13 -6.16 6.14 -4.11
CA LEU A 13 -5.98 6.40 -5.53
C LEU A 13 -6.50 5.22 -6.37
N THR A 14 -7.13 5.55 -7.49
CA THR A 14 -7.56 4.55 -8.47
C THR A 14 -6.37 4.08 -9.31
N ASP A 15 -6.45 2.86 -9.83
CA ASP A 15 -5.42 2.31 -10.71
C ASP A 15 -5.17 3.22 -11.93
N GLU A 16 -6.22 3.86 -12.46
CA GLU A 16 -6.10 4.84 -13.55
C GLU A 16 -5.18 6.01 -13.18
N ILE A 17 -5.30 6.56 -11.96
CA ILE A 17 -4.45 7.66 -11.49
C ILE A 17 -3.02 7.16 -11.28
N ILE A 18 -2.87 5.97 -10.68
CA ILE A 18 -1.57 5.36 -10.41
C ILE A 18 -0.80 5.15 -11.72
N GLU A 19 -1.44 4.54 -12.72
CA GLU A 19 -0.83 4.29 -14.03
C GLU A 19 -0.54 5.59 -14.78
N LYS A 20 -1.51 6.51 -14.85
CA LYS A 20 -1.39 7.76 -15.60
C LYS A 20 -0.22 8.64 -15.13
N TYR A 21 0.00 8.70 -13.82
CA TYR A 21 1.05 9.53 -13.23
C TYR A 21 2.28 8.73 -12.80
N ASN A 22 2.32 7.43 -13.13
CA ASN A 22 3.43 6.52 -12.81
C ASN A 22 3.77 6.53 -11.31
N ILE A 23 2.74 6.58 -10.46
CA ILE A 23 2.85 6.58 -9.00
C ILE A 23 3.18 5.17 -8.54
N LYS A 24 4.05 5.03 -7.54
CA LYS A 24 4.33 3.73 -6.93
C LYS A 24 3.48 3.60 -5.65
N MET A 25 2.64 2.58 -5.57
CA MET A 25 1.89 2.25 -4.36
C MET A 25 2.58 1.11 -3.60
N VAL A 26 2.72 1.26 -2.28
CA VAL A 26 3.18 0.20 -1.38
C VAL A 26 2.01 -0.32 -0.52
N PRO A 27 1.66 -1.61 -0.59
CA PRO A 27 0.49 -2.12 0.10
C PRO A 27 0.76 -2.32 1.59
N LEU A 28 -0.19 -1.90 2.44
CA LEU A 28 -0.25 -2.34 3.83
C LEU A 28 -0.72 -3.80 3.88
N THR A 29 -0.60 -4.43 5.05
CA THR A 29 -1.12 -5.78 5.27
C THR A 29 -2.42 -5.73 6.06
N VAL A 30 -3.44 -6.44 5.57
CA VAL A 30 -4.69 -6.72 6.29
C VAL A 30 -4.63 -8.13 6.85
N ASN A 31 -4.87 -8.28 8.15
CA ASN A 31 -4.83 -9.56 8.85
C ASN A 31 -6.24 -9.99 9.28
N PHE A 32 -6.64 -11.18 8.85
CA PHE A 32 -7.84 -11.88 9.30
C PHE A 32 -7.42 -13.14 10.07
N GLU A 33 -7.45 -13.08 11.40
CA GLU A 33 -7.05 -14.18 12.28
C GLU A 33 -5.70 -14.84 11.92
N ASN A 34 -5.72 -15.90 11.10
CA ASN A 34 -4.55 -16.66 10.68
C ASN A 34 -4.11 -16.39 9.22
N GLU A 35 -4.77 -15.47 8.54
CA GLU A 35 -4.47 -15.07 7.16
C GLU A 35 -4.03 -13.60 7.11
N SER A 36 -3.07 -13.31 6.24
CA SER A 36 -2.57 -11.96 5.98
C SER A 36 -2.57 -11.72 4.48
N PHE A 37 -2.99 -10.52 4.07
CA PHE A 37 -3.11 -10.14 2.66
C PHE A 37 -2.50 -8.76 2.44
N LEU A 38 -1.79 -8.59 1.33
CA LEU A 38 -1.42 -7.28 0.84
C LEU A 38 -2.65 -6.55 0.29
N ASP A 39 -2.98 -5.41 0.90
CA ASP A 39 -4.15 -4.59 0.54
C ASP A 39 -4.09 -4.16 -0.92
N LYS A 40 -5.22 -4.28 -1.63
CA LYS A 40 -5.40 -4.00 -3.07
C LYS A 40 -4.54 -4.84 -4.03
N VAL A 41 -3.66 -5.71 -3.53
CA VAL A 41 -2.81 -6.61 -4.33
C VAL A 41 -3.31 -8.05 -4.24
N GLU A 42 -3.48 -8.55 -3.03
CA GLU A 42 -3.96 -9.91 -2.74
C GLU A 42 -5.40 -9.92 -2.23
N LEU A 43 -5.93 -8.75 -1.85
CA LEU A 43 -7.27 -8.58 -1.33
C LEU A 43 -7.94 -7.37 -1.99
N SER A 44 -8.93 -7.61 -2.83
CA SER A 44 -9.75 -6.54 -3.39
C SER A 44 -10.69 -5.95 -2.34
N THR A 45 -11.15 -4.72 -2.55
CA THR A 45 -12.14 -4.07 -1.68
C THR A 45 -13.41 -4.91 -1.52
N LYS A 46 -13.87 -5.57 -2.58
CA LYS A 46 -15.05 -6.44 -2.53
C LYS A 46 -14.77 -7.66 -1.62
N GLU A 47 -13.66 -8.34 -1.84
CA GLU A 47 -13.29 -9.51 -1.03
C GLU A 47 -13.04 -9.15 0.44
N PHE A 48 -12.50 -7.97 0.71
CA PHE A 48 -12.36 -7.44 2.06
C PHE A 48 -13.73 -7.35 2.75
N PHE A 49 -14.72 -6.73 2.11
CA PHE A 49 -16.05 -6.60 2.71
C PHE A 49 -16.78 -7.94 2.84
N ASP A 50 -16.65 -8.82 1.84
CA ASP A 50 -17.20 -10.17 1.91
C ASP A 50 -16.60 -10.97 3.09
N LYS A 51 -15.27 -10.88 3.29
CA LYS A 51 -14.57 -11.49 4.44
C LYS A 51 -14.97 -10.82 5.76
N LEU A 52 -15.11 -9.50 5.79
CA LEU A 52 -15.48 -8.74 6.98
C LEU A 52 -16.87 -9.10 7.49
N GLU A 53 -17.85 -9.28 6.59
CA GLU A 53 -19.21 -9.70 6.96
C GLU A 53 -19.24 -11.11 7.57
N ALA A 54 -18.35 -12.00 7.10
CA ALA A 54 -18.21 -13.36 7.60
C ALA A 54 -17.29 -13.48 8.84
N ALA A 55 -16.57 -12.42 9.22
CA ALA A 55 -15.53 -12.50 10.24
C ALA A 55 -16.11 -12.50 11.66
N GLU A 56 -15.73 -13.49 12.46
CA GLU A 56 -16.07 -13.52 13.90
C GLU A 56 -15.30 -12.46 14.71
N LYS A 57 -14.10 -12.09 14.24
CA LYS A 57 -13.26 -11.05 14.82
C LYS A 57 -12.93 -9.99 13.78
N LEU A 58 -12.88 -8.75 14.23
CA LEU A 58 -12.48 -7.64 13.36
C LEU A 58 -11.03 -7.85 12.88
N PRO A 59 -10.76 -7.55 11.60
CA PRO A 59 -9.40 -7.59 11.08
C PRO A 59 -8.53 -6.52 11.73
N THR A 60 -7.22 -6.74 11.67
CA THR A 60 -6.21 -5.74 12.07
C THR A 60 -5.33 -5.40 10.88
N THR A 61 -4.58 -4.31 10.97
CA THR A 61 -3.67 -3.86 9.93
C THR A 61 -2.23 -3.80 10.43
N THR A 62 -1.29 -4.06 9.53
CA THR A 62 0.15 -3.89 9.78
C THR A 62 0.73 -2.91 8.76
N LEU A 63 1.67 -2.09 9.23
CA LEU A 63 2.39 -1.14 8.40
C LEU A 63 3.31 -1.84 7.39
N VAL A 64 3.68 -1.10 6.35
CA VAL A 64 4.71 -1.50 5.40
C VAL A 64 6.05 -1.63 6.14
N SER A 65 6.78 -2.71 5.85
CA SER A 65 8.09 -2.94 6.47
C SER A 65 9.13 -1.93 5.96
N PRO A 66 10.12 -1.52 6.79
CA PRO A 66 11.24 -0.71 6.30
C PRO A 66 12.00 -1.35 5.14
N GLY A 67 12.10 -2.69 5.10
CA GLY A 67 12.76 -3.42 4.01
C GLY A 67 12.06 -3.22 2.66
N THR A 68 10.73 -3.29 2.64
CA THR A 68 9.92 -3.02 1.45
C THR A 68 10.12 -1.60 0.94
N PHE A 69 10.19 -0.62 1.83
CA PHE A 69 10.51 0.76 1.42
C PHE A 69 11.91 0.88 0.83
N VAL A 70 12.92 0.23 1.43
CA VAL A 70 14.29 0.24 0.90
C VAL A 70 14.33 -0.34 -0.52
N GLU A 71 13.66 -1.46 -0.77
CA GLU A 71 13.58 -2.07 -2.09
C GLU A 71 12.95 -1.11 -3.11
N VAL A 72 11.77 -0.58 -2.80
CA VAL A 72 11.03 0.32 -3.69
C VAL A 72 11.79 1.62 -3.97
N PHE A 73 12.39 2.23 -2.95
CA PHE A 73 13.16 3.45 -3.13
C PHE A 73 14.44 3.19 -3.92
N SER A 74 15.09 2.04 -3.71
CA SER A 74 16.30 1.69 -4.45
C SER A 74 16.02 1.54 -5.95
N GLU A 75 14.90 0.91 -6.32
CA GLU A 75 14.46 0.82 -7.73
C GLU A 75 14.35 2.21 -8.37
N ILE A 76 13.64 3.13 -7.72
CA ILE A 76 13.41 4.49 -8.22
C ILE A 76 14.72 5.28 -8.33
N LEU A 77 15.59 5.18 -7.32
CA LEU A 77 16.87 5.88 -7.30
C LEU A 77 17.82 5.35 -8.39
N LEU A 78 17.77 4.05 -8.71
CA LEU A 78 18.55 3.45 -9.80
C LEU A 78 18.10 3.94 -11.19
N GLU A 79 16.82 4.31 -11.35
CA GLU A 79 16.30 4.98 -12.55
C GLU A 79 16.79 6.45 -12.67
N GLY A 80 17.45 6.99 -11.63
CA GLY A 80 17.93 8.37 -11.58
C GLY A 80 16.85 9.40 -11.22
N ASP A 81 15.76 8.94 -10.60
CA ASP A 81 14.67 9.77 -10.08
C ASP A 81 14.81 9.99 -8.56
N GLN A 82 14.14 11.03 -8.06
CA GLN A 82 14.01 11.30 -6.62
C GLN A 82 12.67 10.78 -6.09
N VAL A 83 12.60 10.47 -4.80
CA VAL A 83 11.37 9.98 -4.16
C VAL A 83 10.67 11.09 -3.38
N LEU A 84 9.36 11.22 -3.55
CA LEU A 84 8.46 11.96 -2.66
C LEU A 84 7.41 10.99 -2.10
N GLY A 85 7.52 10.66 -0.81
CA GLY A 85 6.55 9.83 -0.11
C GLY A 85 5.39 10.65 0.44
N LEU A 86 4.16 10.22 0.15
CA LEU A 86 2.92 10.75 0.72
C LEU A 86 2.15 9.59 1.37
N PHE A 87 2.22 9.52 2.69
CA PHE A 87 1.68 8.41 3.46
C PHE A 87 0.55 8.87 4.37
N ILE A 88 -0.18 7.91 4.92
CA ILE A 88 -1.17 8.16 5.96
C ILE A 88 -0.59 8.98 7.13
N ALA A 89 -1.45 9.74 7.79
CA ALA A 89 -1.07 10.56 8.94
C ALA A 89 -0.37 9.73 10.03
N SER A 90 0.70 10.28 10.61
CA SER A 90 1.51 9.61 11.64
C SER A 90 0.75 9.20 12.91
N GLU A 91 -0.36 9.86 13.18
CA GLU A 91 -1.24 9.60 14.32
C GLU A 91 -2.12 8.36 14.10
N LEU A 92 -2.23 7.91 12.85
CA LEU A 92 -3.02 6.74 12.45
C LEU A 92 -2.14 5.52 12.13
N SER A 93 -0.83 5.72 11.99
CA SER A 93 0.13 4.72 11.50
C SER A 93 1.55 5.04 11.94
#